data_AF-A0A915A3U7-F1
#
_entry.id   AF-A0A915A3U7-F1
#
_cell.length_a   1.000
_cell.length_b   1.000
_cell.length_c   1.000
_cell.angle_alpha   90.00
_cell.angle_beta   90.00
_cell.angle_gamma   90.00
#
_symmetry.space_group_name_H-M   'P 1'
#
loop_
_entity.id
_entity.type
_entity.pdbx_description
1 polymer ?
#
loop_
_entity_poly.entity_id
_entity_poly.type
_entity_poly.pdbx_seq_one_letter_code
_entity_poly.pdbx_strand_id
1 'polypeptide(L)'
;MLRKTKEHLRDLCIFGPVSPNFNFAALSVGHFWAVVVLTSKCLGEVFASTFVGHTILSFLFAKTILFTFFIYAALPAFAVVLNMKTPNKLLTMADRRLLILILAFIIGAGTHHLLLNWRQPEFAPPPFYSPVVVALLFEVW
;
A
#
# COMPACT_ATOMS: atom_id res chain seq x y z
N MET A 1 23.97 -26.67 1.09
CA MET A 1 22.76 -25.88 0.73
C MET A 1 21.55 -26.20 1.61
N LEU A 2 21.16 -27.48 1.81
CA LEU A 2 19.97 -27.84 2.61
C LEU A 2 19.90 -27.29 4.04
N ARG A 3 21.04 -27.12 4.72
CA ARG A 3 21.09 -26.65 6.13
C ARG A 3 20.67 -25.18 6.28
N LYS A 4 21.07 -24.33 5.32
CA LYS A 4 20.75 -22.89 5.28
C LYS A 4 19.26 -22.64 5.00
N THR A 5 18.66 -23.48 4.15
CA THR A 5 17.22 -23.42 3.83
C THR A 5 16.36 -23.81 5.03
N LYS A 6 16.84 -24.77 5.85
CA LYS A 6 16.13 -25.24 7.05
C LYS A 6 16.17 -24.22 8.19
N GLU A 7 17.25 -23.45 8.31
CA GLU A 7 17.36 -22.35 9.27
C GLU A 7 16.44 -21.19 8.90
N HIS A 8 16.40 -20.77 7.62
CA HIS A 8 15.44 -19.76 7.17
C HIS A 8 13.97 -20.18 7.33
N LEU A 9 13.63 -21.45 7.12
CA LEU A 9 12.28 -21.96 7.38
C LEU A 9 11.92 -21.95 8.86
N ARG A 10 12.92 -22.13 9.74
CA ARG A 10 12.71 -22.05 11.20
C ARG A 10 12.46 -20.60 11.66
N ASP A 11 13.12 -19.64 11.02
CA ASP A 11 12.90 -18.20 11.27
C ASP A 11 11.55 -17.71 10.72
N LEU A 12 11.04 -18.34 9.66
CA LEU A 12 9.72 -18.08 9.09
C LEU A 12 8.56 -18.64 9.94
N CYS A 13 8.82 -19.70 10.71
CA CYS A 13 7.81 -20.39 11.51
C CYS A 13 8.22 -20.44 12.98
N ILE A 14 8.11 -19.29 13.64
CA ILE A 14 8.35 -19.16 15.07
C ILE A 14 7.11 -19.68 15.82
N PHE A 15 7.14 -20.97 16.19
CA PHE A 15 6.14 -21.60 17.07
C PHE A 15 6.54 -21.53 18.56
N GLY A 16 7.60 -20.79 18.89
CA GLY A 16 8.03 -20.58 20.27
C GLY A 16 7.06 -19.68 21.04
N PRO A 17 7.05 -19.76 22.38
CA PRO A 17 6.25 -18.85 23.20
C PRO A 17 6.66 -17.40 22.92
N VAL A 18 5.67 -16.51 22.83
CA VAL A 18 5.89 -15.07 22.63
C VAL A 18 6.77 -14.55 23.78
N SER A 19 7.79 -13.77 23.45
CA SER A 19 8.70 -13.20 24.45
C SER A 19 7.91 -12.47 25.53
N PRO A 20 8.24 -12.63 26.83
CA PRO A 20 7.57 -11.90 27.90
C PRO A 20 7.75 -10.38 27.79
N ASN A 21 8.75 -9.92 27.03
CA ASN A 21 9.00 -8.50 26.74
C ASN A 21 8.35 -8.04 25.42
N PHE A 22 7.50 -8.87 24.80
CA PHE A 22 6.87 -8.52 23.54
C PHE A 22 5.84 -7.41 23.75
N ASN A 23 5.98 -6.32 22.98
CA ASN A 23 5.13 -5.17 23.11
C ASN A 23 3.83 -5.36 22.30
N PHE A 24 2.84 -6.01 22.93
CA PHE A 24 1.51 -6.20 22.34
C PHE A 24 0.82 -4.87 22.01
N ALA A 25 1.09 -3.80 22.76
CA ALA A 25 0.50 -2.49 22.50
C ALA A 25 1.00 -1.90 21.17
N ALA A 26 2.31 -1.96 20.91
CA ALA A 26 2.89 -1.53 19.63
C ALA A 26 2.34 -2.35 18.45
N LEU A 27 2.22 -3.68 18.62
CA LEU A 27 1.62 -4.55 17.60
C LEU A 27 0.16 -4.15 17.31
N SER A 28 -0.62 -3.89 18.36
CA SER A 28 -2.04 -3.53 18.24
C SER A 28 -2.22 -2.18 17.54
N VAL A 29 -1.35 -1.20 17.84
CA VAL A 29 -1.32 0.10 17.16
C VAL A 29 -0.97 -0.07 15.68
N GLY A 30 0.02 -0.90 15.36
CA GLY A 30 0.36 -1.19 13.96
C GLY A 30 -0.77 -1.87 13.20
N HIS A 31 -1.46 -2.83 13.83
CA HIS A 31 -2.62 -3.49 13.24
C HIS A 31 -3.81 -2.54 13.05
N PHE A 32 -4.03 -1.62 13.99
CA PHE A 32 -5.06 -0.58 13.83
C PHE A 32 -4.79 0.28 12.58
N TRP A 33 -3.57 0.82 12.44
CA TRP A 33 -3.23 1.66 11.29
C TRP A 33 -3.22 0.89 9.96
N ALA A 34 -2.81 -0.38 9.99
CA ALA A 34 -2.94 -1.30 8.86
C ALA A 34 -4.38 -1.36 8.31
N VAL A 35 -5.36 -1.56 9.20
CA VAL A 35 -6.78 -1.62 8.83
C VAL A 35 -7.27 -0.28 8.30
N VAL A 36 -6.86 0.84 8.91
CA VAL A 36 -7.26 2.19 8.48
C VAL A 36 -6.72 2.49 7.07
N VAL A 37 -5.46 2.14 6.80
CA VAL A 37 -4.84 2.29 5.46
C VAL A 37 -5.54 1.42 4.42
N LEU A 38 -5.84 0.17 4.75
CA LEU A 38 -6.57 -0.73 3.85
C LEU A 38 -7.98 -0.19 3.55
N THR A 39 -8.68 0.30 4.57
CA THR A 39 -10.00 0.91 4.41
C THR A 39 -9.93 2.11 3.47
N SER A 40 -8.92 2.96 3.63
CA SER A 40 -8.71 4.12 2.76
C SER A 40 -8.49 3.73 1.29
N LYS A 41 -7.71 2.67 1.04
CA LYS A 41 -7.56 2.09 -0.30
C LYS A 41 -8.92 1.64 -0.87
N CYS A 42 -9.68 0.84 -0.11
CA CYS A 42 -10.98 0.35 -0.55
C CYS A 42 -11.98 1.49 -0.85
N LEU A 43 -11.94 2.58 -0.08
CA LEU A 43 -12.71 3.79 -0.39
C LEU A 43 -12.33 4.40 -1.74
N GLY A 44 -11.04 4.37 -2.10
CA GLY A 44 -10.57 4.77 -3.43
C GLY A 44 -11.15 3.89 -4.53
N GLU A 45 -11.18 2.57 -4.33
CA GLU A 45 -11.76 1.62 -5.29
C GLU A 45 -13.26 1.88 -5.51
N VAL A 46 -14.01 2.09 -4.42
CA VAL A 46 -15.43 2.46 -4.47
C VAL A 46 -15.60 3.78 -5.21
N PHE A 47 -14.78 4.79 -4.92
CA PHE A 47 -14.81 6.08 -5.61
C PHE A 47 -14.64 5.91 -7.12
N ALA A 48 -13.64 5.14 -7.56
CA ALA A 48 -13.40 4.86 -8.98
C ALA A 48 -14.56 4.13 -9.68
N SER A 49 -15.36 3.38 -8.92
CA SER A 49 -16.56 2.69 -9.41
C SER A 49 -17.76 3.64 -9.62
N THR A 50 -17.73 4.82 -9.02
CA THR A 50 -18.80 5.82 -9.20
C THR A 50 -18.67 6.54 -10.53
N PHE A 51 -19.79 7.01 -11.09
CA PHE A 51 -19.77 7.82 -12.33
C PHE A 51 -18.88 9.07 -12.20
N VAL A 52 -18.98 9.77 -11.07
CA VAL A 52 -18.18 10.97 -10.80
C VAL A 52 -16.70 10.63 -10.72
N GLY A 53 -16.34 9.62 -9.93
CA GLY A 53 -14.94 9.22 -9.77
C GLY A 53 -14.34 8.69 -11.06
N HIS A 54 -15.07 7.85 -11.81
CA HIS A 54 -14.62 7.39 -13.12
C HIS A 54 -14.34 8.56 -14.07
N THR A 55 -15.22 9.56 -14.13
CA THR A 55 -15.05 10.73 -15.01
C THR A 55 -13.82 11.55 -14.63
N ILE A 56 -13.64 11.82 -13.33
CA ILE A 56 -12.47 12.55 -12.82
C ILE A 56 -11.19 11.78 -13.14
N LEU A 57 -11.18 10.46 -12.90
CA LEU A 57 -10.01 9.62 -13.13
C LEU A 57 -9.69 9.50 -14.63
N SER A 58 -10.68 9.37 -15.50
CA SER A 58 -10.47 9.38 -16.96
C SER A 58 -9.88 10.69 -17.47
N PHE A 59 -10.28 11.82 -16.88
CA PHE A 59 -9.69 13.13 -17.21
C PHE A 59 -8.25 13.24 -16.72
N LEU A 60 -8.00 12.87 -15.46
CA LEU A 60 -6.66 12.94 -14.86
C LEU A 60 -5.67 11.94 -15.46
N PHE A 61 -6.15 10.78 -15.90
CA PHE A 61 -5.34 9.64 -16.31
C PHE A 61 -5.59 9.21 -17.75
N ALA A 62 -5.64 10.19 -18.66
CA ALA A 62 -5.82 9.97 -20.10
C ALA A 62 -4.74 9.07 -20.75
N LYS A 63 -3.59 8.88 -20.09
CA LYS A 63 -2.47 8.03 -20.56
C LYS A 63 -2.24 6.85 -19.61
N THR A 64 -2.87 5.72 -19.93
CA THR A 64 -2.86 4.48 -19.12
C THR A 64 -1.46 3.99 -18.74
N ILE A 65 -0.48 4.04 -19.65
CA ILE A 65 0.89 3.53 -19.41
C ILE A 65 1.64 4.38 -18.36
N LEU A 66 1.63 5.70 -18.50
CA LEU A 66 2.26 6.63 -17.55
C LEU A 66 1.62 6.50 -16.17
N PHE A 67 0.31 6.30 -16.14
CA PHE A 67 -0.42 6.13 -14.90
C PHE A 67 -0.08 4.82 -14.18
N THR A 68 0.03 3.71 -14.91
CA THR A 68 0.48 2.43 -14.35
C THR A 68 1.87 2.58 -13.71
N PHE A 69 2.83 3.24 -14.38
CA PHE A 69 4.15 3.48 -13.80
C PHE A 69 4.07 4.34 -12.53
N PHE A 70 3.23 5.38 -12.54
CA PHE A 70 3.03 6.24 -11.38
C PHE A 70 2.48 5.49 -10.16
N ILE A 71 1.44 4.66 -10.36
CA ILE A 71 0.78 3.89 -9.31
C ILE A 71 1.68 2.79 -8.74
N TYR A 72 2.43 2.08 -9.59
CA TYR A 72 3.18 0.89 -9.17
C TYR A 72 4.67 1.14 -8.84
N ALA A 73 5.25 2.28 -9.25
CA ALA A 73 6.65 2.61 -8.96
C ALA A 73 6.81 3.93 -8.19
N ALA A 74 6.25 5.03 -8.71
CA ALA A 74 6.50 6.36 -8.14
C ALA A 74 5.84 6.57 -6.77
N LEU A 75 4.55 6.23 -6.64
CA LEU A 75 3.80 6.31 -5.38
C LEU A 75 4.38 5.44 -4.26
N PRO A 76 4.75 4.16 -4.48
CA PRO A 76 5.43 3.38 -3.45
C PRO A 76 6.79 3.96 -3.05
N ALA A 77 7.59 4.43 -4.01
CA ALA A 77 8.86 5.07 -3.70
C ALA A 77 8.66 6.34 -2.86
N PHE A 78 7.63 7.13 -3.17
CA PHE A 78 7.26 8.31 -2.42
C PHE A 78 6.83 7.97 -0.99
N ALA A 79 5.98 6.94 -0.81
CA ALA A 79 5.55 6.48 0.50
C ALA A 79 6.73 6.10 1.42
N VAL A 80 7.70 5.34 0.88
CA VAL A 80 8.92 4.95 1.61
C VAL A 80 9.76 6.17 1.99
N VAL A 81 9.93 7.13 1.07
CA VAL A 81 10.67 8.37 1.38
C VAL A 81 9.98 9.15 2.49
N LEU A 82 8.65 9.25 2.41
CA LEU A 82 7.83 10.02 3.35
C LEU A 82 7.86 9.45 4.77
N ASN A 83 7.89 8.12 4.88
CA ASN A 83 7.89 7.46 6.17
C ASN A 83 9.31 7.30 6.75
N MET A 84 10.30 6.87 5.95
CA MET A 84 11.66 6.58 6.45
C MET A 84 12.62 7.77 6.44
N LYS A 85 12.55 8.65 5.45
CA LYS A 85 13.61 9.65 5.18
C LYS A 85 13.24 11.06 5.61
N THR A 86 11.96 11.37 5.71
CA THR A 86 11.54 12.70 6.13
C THR A 86 11.82 12.89 7.63
N PRO A 87 12.51 13.97 8.05
CA PRO A 87 12.73 14.25 9.46
C PRO A 87 11.46 14.78 10.14
N ASN A 88 11.26 14.45 11.42
CA ASN A 88 10.07 14.86 12.20
C ASN A 88 9.92 16.38 12.36
N LYS A 89 10.99 17.15 12.16
CA LYS A 89 10.98 18.62 12.16
C LYS A 89 10.27 19.22 10.95
N LEU A 90 10.17 18.48 9.84
CA LEU A 90 9.58 18.95 8.59
C LEU A 90 8.12 18.53 8.44
N LEU A 91 7.78 17.35 8.99
CA LEU A 91 6.46 16.75 8.83
C LEU A 91 6.11 15.94 10.08
N THR A 92 5.00 16.28 10.73
CA THR A 92 4.58 15.62 11.97
C THR A 92 4.11 14.19 11.70
N MET A 93 4.04 13.36 12.75
CA MET A 93 3.47 12.01 12.66
C MET A 93 2.02 12.01 12.16
N ALA A 94 1.22 13.02 12.53
CA ALA A 94 -0.16 13.15 12.07
C ALA A 94 -0.23 13.46 10.57
N ASP A 95 0.61 14.39 10.09
CA ASP A 95 0.67 14.75 8.67
C ASP A 95 1.12 13.57 7.80
N ARG A 96 2.09 12.78 8.27
CA ARG A 96 2.52 11.54 7.60
C ARG A 96 1.38 10.56 7.46
N ARG A 97 0.63 10.33 8.54
CA ARG A 97 -0.52 9.42 8.54
C ARG A 97 -1.57 9.90 7.55
N LEU A 98 -1.91 11.18 7.54
CA LEU A 98 -2.85 11.74 6.58
C LEU A 98 -2.37 11.56 5.13
N LEU A 99 -1.09 11.82 4.85
CA LEU A 99 -0.51 11.64 3.53
C LEU A 99 -0.52 10.17 3.10
N ILE A 100 -0.16 9.24 3.99
CA ILE A 100 -0.25 7.80 3.73
C ILE A 100 -1.68 7.38 3.38
N LEU A 101 -2.69 7.92 4.06
CA LEU A 101 -4.09 7.65 3.75
C LEU A 101 -4.50 8.21 2.38
N ILE A 102 -4.13 9.46 2.07
CA ILE A 102 -4.38 10.05 0.75
C ILE A 102 -3.71 9.21 -0.35
N LEU A 103 -2.48 8.78 -0.14
CA LEU A 103 -1.74 7.93 -1.09
C LEU A 103 -2.44 6.58 -1.28
N ALA A 104 -2.86 5.93 -0.18
CA ALA A 104 -3.59 4.67 -0.23
C ALA A 104 -4.91 4.79 -1.01
N PHE A 105 -5.66 5.88 -0.78
CA PHE A 105 -6.87 6.20 -1.53
C PHE A 105 -6.58 6.37 -3.04
N ILE A 106 -5.57 7.17 -3.41
CA ILE A 106 -5.21 7.40 -4.82
C ILE A 106 -4.82 6.09 -5.50
N ILE A 107 -4.07 5.23 -4.80
CA ILE A 107 -3.68 3.91 -5.31
C ILE A 107 -4.90 3.03 -5.51
N GLY A 108 -5.81 2.95 -4.54
CA GLY A 108 -7.06 2.20 -4.67
C GLY A 108 -7.89 2.67 -5.85
N ALA A 109 -8.11 3.99 -5.95
CA ALA A 109 -8.86 4.58 -7.06
C ALA A 109 -8.19 4.30 -8.42
N GLY A 110 -6.88 4.47 -8.50
CA GLY A 110 -6.13 4.27 -9.73
C GLY A 110 -6.09 2.83 -10.21
N THR A 111 -5.76 1.91 -9.30
CA THR A 111 -5.73 0.47 -9.61
C THR A 111 -7.10 -0.03 -10.05
N HIS A 112 -8.17 0.39 -9.38
CA HIS A 112 -9.53 0.01 -9.76
C HIS A 112 -9.96 0.63 -11.10
N HIS A 113 -9.61 1.90 -11.36
CA HIS A 113 -9.86 2.54 -12.64
C HIS A 113 -9.17 1.83 -13.81
N LEU A 114 -7.91 1.40 -13.61
CA LEU A 114 -7.17 0.60 -14.58
C LEU A 114 -7.84 -0.75 -14.85
N LEU A 115 -8.35 -1.41 -13.80
CA LEU A 115 -9.10 -2.66 -13.92
C LEU A 115 -10.42 -2.47 -14.70
N LEU A 116 -11.17 -1.40 -14.43
CA LEU A 116 -12.42 -1.10 -15.14
C LEU A 116 -12.21 -0.81 -16.63
N ASN A 117 -11.09 -0.18 -16.98
CA ASN A 117 -10.75 0.17 -18.37
C ASN A 117 -9.88 -0.89 -19.07
N TRP A 118 -9.73 -2.06 -18.45
CA TRP A 118 -8.89 -3.12 -18.96
C TRP A 118 -9.48 -3.79 -20.19
N ARG A 119 -8.78 -3.75 -21.34
CA ARG A 119 -9.19 -4.44 -22.57
C ARG A 119 -8.29 -5.65 -22.83
N GLN A 120 -8.87 -6.85 -22.78
CA GLN A 120 -8.24 -8.07 -23.29
C GLN A 120 -8.31 -8.06 -24.83
N PRO A 121 -7.28 -8.54 -25.57
CA PRO A 121 -6.08 -9.27 -25.12
C PRO A 121 -4.79 -8.41 -25.10
N GLU A 122 -4.89 -7.09 -25.21
CA GLU A 122 -3.73 -6.22 -25.51
C GLU A 122 -2.69 -6.13 -24.38
N PHE A 123 -3.08 -6.43 -23.13
CA PHE A 123 -2.18 -6.35 -21.98
C PHE A 123 -2.41 -7.51 -20.98
N ALA A 124 -1.43 -7.74 -20.08
CA ALA A 124 -1.50 -8.72 -18.97
C ALA A 124 -2.12 -8.09 -17.69
N PRO A 125 -3.12 -8.73 -17.05
CA PRO A 125 -3.99 -8.08 -16.06
C PRO A 125 -3.17 -7.38 -14.96
N PRO A 126 -3.54 -6.15 -14.57
CA PRO A 126 -2.80 -5.42 -13.55
C PRO A 126 -2.91 -6.22 -12.24
N PRO A 127 -1.82 -6.31 -11.46
CA PRO A 127 -1.81 -7.11 -10.24
C PRO A 127 -2.86 -6.59 -9.26
N PHE A 128 -3.74 -7.48 -8.79
CA PHE A 128 -4.80 -7.15 -7.82
C PHE A 128 -4.25 -6.64 -6.48
N TYR A 129 -3.03 -7.02 -6.13
CA TYR A 129 -2.33 -6.55 -4.95
C TYR A 129 -1.40 -5.40 -5.31
N SER A 130 -1.61 -4.24 -4.67
CA SER A 130 -0.64 -3.16 -4.74
C SER A 130 0.51 -3.45 -3.75
N PRO A 131 1.76 -3.61 -4.22
CA PRO A 131 2.94 -3.77 -3.37
C PRO A 131 3.10 -2.65 -2.33
N VAL A 132 2.44 -1.51 -2.57
CA VAL A 132 2.45 -0.34 -1.70
C VAL A 132 1.76 -0.62 -0.37
N VAL A 133 0.64 -1.35 -0.38
CA VAL A 133 -0.08 -1.72 0.85
C VAL A 133 0.80 -2.60 1.71
N VAL A 134 1.52 -3.53 1.08
CA VAL A 134 2.49 -4.40 1.75
C VAL A 134 3.64 -3.58 2.33
N ALA A 135 4.22 -2.64 1.58
CA ALA A 135 5.29 -1.77 2.06
C ALA A 135 4.86 -0.88 3.24
N LEU A 136 3.65 -0.33 3.21
CA LEU A 136 3.08 0.49 4.29
C LEU A 136 2.71 -0.32 5.53
N LEU A 137 2.41 -1.62 5.38
CA LEU A 137 2.05 -2.52 6.49
C LEU A 137 3.25 -2.95 7.34
N PHE A 138 4.45 -2.99 6.76
CA PHE A 138 5.66 -3.48 7.44
C PHE A 138 6.50 -2.40 8.14
N GLU A 139 6.14 -1.12 8.00
CA GLU A 139 6.85 -0.06 8.72
C GLU A 139 6.40 0.04 10.18
N VAL A 140 7.38 0.15 11.07
CA VAL A 140 7.21 0.16 12.53
C VAL A 140 6.53 1.48 12.94
N TRP A 141 5.37 1.35 13.59
CA TRP A 141 4.50 2.44 14.06
C TRP A 141 4.86 2.96 15.45
#